data_AF-A0A0C9M5L4-F1
#
_entry.id   AF-A0A0C9M5L4-F1
#
_cell.length_a   1.000
_cell.length_b   1.000
_cell.length_c   1.000
_cell.angle_alpha   90.00
_cell.angle_beta   90.00
_cell.angle_gamma   90.00
#
_symmetry.space_group_name_H-M   'P 1'
#
loop_
_entity.id
_entity.type
_entity.pdbx_description
1 polymer ?
#
loop_
_entity_poly.entity_id
_entity_poly.type
_entity_poly.pdbx_seq_one_letter_code
_entity_poly.pdbx_strand_id
1 'polypeptide(L)'
;MPRERMQSAKVVLILCSCFFAYGTYWSDWSFDYYFLWANLADHPNAIARATQYYTNQLDAPDIIKYIPFANLMIAAVGLSAGLANMTDGNILFDGASLVLMLFGLSTYATSVKPAIKSISETEIKSELASNLKNIAAAHFIITLAITGIVGLQITHYVLNKRADNAEKAEAVAAAAAKKSK
;
A
#
# COMPACT_ATOMS: atom_id res chain seq x y z
N MET A 1 14.24 -18.37 -18.47
CA MET A 1 12.89 -17.93 -18.94
C MET A 1 11.78 -18.06 -17.88
N PRO A 2 11.64 -19.15 -17.09
CA PRO A 2 10.56 -19.27 -16.10
C PRO A 2 10.69 -18.29 -14.92
N ARG A 3 11.92 -18.10 -14.42
CA ARG A 3 12.23 -17.23 -13.27
C ARG A 3 11.91 -15.75 -13.53
N GLU A 4 12.28 -15.23 -14.69
CA GLU A 4 12.01 -13.83 -15.11
C GLU A 4 10.50 -13.54 -15.21
N ARG A 5 9.72 -14.49 -15.76
CA ARG A 5 8.25 -14.38 -15.84
C ARG A 5 7.61 -14.38 -14.46
N MET A 6 8.05 -15.26 -13.56
CA MET A 6 7.56 -15.33 -12.18
C MET A 6 7.86 -14.05 -11.39
N GLN A 7 9.08 -13.50 -11.55
CA GLN A 7 9.48 -12.24 -10.90
C GLN A 7 8.67 -11.04 -11.43
N SER A 8 8.43 -10.98 -12.74
CA SER A 8 7.60 -9.92 -13.31
C SER A 8 6.14 -10.06 -12.85
N ALA A 9 5.60 -11.28 -12.82
CA ALA A 9 4.24 -11.54 -12.38
C ALA A 9 4.01 -11.13 -10.91
N LYS A 10 4.92 -11.49 -9.99
CA LYS A 10 4.78 -11.08 -8.58
C LYS A 10 4.76 -9.55 -8.42
N VAL A 11 5.65 -8.84 -9.13
CA VAL A 11 5.75 -7.37 -9.03
C VAL A 11 4.49 -6.72 -9.58
N VAL A 12 3.95 -7.25 -10.69
CA VAL A 12 2.66 -6.78 -11.24
C VAL A 12 1.53 -6.96 -10.23
N LEU A 13 1.41 -8.13 -9.60
CA LEU A 13 0.37 -8.38 -8.59
C LEU A 13 0.46 -7.39 -7.42
N ILE A 14 1.67 -7.14 -6.91
CA ILE A 14 1.88 -6.24 -5.78
C ILE A 14 1.59 -4.79 -6.20
N LEU A 15 2.14 -4.33 -7.33
CA LEU A 15 1.94 -2.95 -7.79
C LEU A 15 0.48 -2.65 -8.14
N CYS A 16 -0.22 -3.57 -8.83
CA CYS A 16 -1.65 -3.42 -9.12
C CYS A 16 -2.44 -3.24 -7.82
N SER A 17 -2.14 -4.04 -6.80
CA SER A 17 -2.79 -3.93 -5.50
C SER A 17 -2.47 -2.61 -4.78
N CYS A 18 -1.22 -2.15 -4.80
CA CYS A 18 -0.83 -0.86 -4.24
C CYS A 18 -1.50 0.33 -4.95
N PHE A 19 -1.60 0.31 -6.28
CA PHE A 19 -2.27 1.37 -7.04
C PHE A 19 -3.78 1.40 -6.80
N PHE A 20 -4.41 0.23 -6.65
CA PHE A 20 -5.80 0.18 -6.20
C PHE A 20 -5.97 0.82 -4.82
N ALA A 21 -5.10 0.49 -3.86
CA ALA A 21 -5.12 1.09 -2.52
C ALA A 21 -4.86 2.61 -2.55
N TYR A 22 -3.99 3.10 -3.43
CA TYR A 22 -3.87 4.55 -3.63
C TYR A 22 -5.17 5.18 -4.11
N GLY A 23 -5.91 4.53 -5.01
CA GLY A 23 -7.23 5.02 -5.44
C GLY A 23 -8.21 5.15 -4.28
N THR A 24 -8.20 4.21 -3.33
CA THR A 24 -9.06 4.29 -2.13
C THR A 24 -8.66 5.45 -1.24
N TYR A 25 -7.39 5.55 -0.86
CA TYR A 25 -6.91 6.63 0.01
C TYR A 25 -6.94 8.01 -0.67
N TRP A 26 -6.86 8.07 -1.99
CA TRP A 26 -7.07 9.31 -2.76
C TRP A 26 -8.52 9.81 -2.64
N SER A 27 -9.48 8.91 -2.54
CA SER A 27 -10.88 9.28 -2.31
C SER A 27 -11.06 9.85 -0.91
N ASP A 28 -10.47 9.20 0.11
CA ASP A 28 -10.45 9.68 1.50
C ASP A 28 -9.75 11.04 1.65
N TRP A 29 -8.68 11.27 0.86
CA TRP A 29 -7.89 12.50 0.87
C TRP A 29 -8.73 13.77 0.67
N SER A 30 -9.82 13.68 -0.10
CA SER A 30 -10.74 14.80 -0.34
C SER A 30 -11.35 15.35 0.95
N PHE A 31 -11.38 14.55 2.02
CA PHE A 31 -11.84 14.93 3.36
C PHE A 31 -10.65 15.15 4.31
N ASP A 32 -9.67 14.25 4.28
CA ASP A 32 -8.51 14.28 5.18
C ASP A 32 -7.61 15.51 5.00
N TYR A 33 -7.53 16.05 3.78
CA TYR A 33 -6.74 17.24 3.48
C TYR A 33 -7.01 18.40 4.45
N TYR A 34 -8.28 18.61 4.81
CA TYR A 34 -8.69 19.72 5.66
C TYR A 34 -8.17 19.60 7.10
N PHE A 35 -7.88 18.39 7.58
CA PHE A 35 -7.43 18.16 8.95
C PHE A 35 -5.91 18.15 9.11
N LEU A 36 -5.19 17.98 8.00
CA LEU A 36 -3.74 17.93 7.98
C LEU A 36 -3.10 19.21 7.47
N TRP A 37 -3.67 19.83 6.43
CA TRP A 37 -3.00 20.86 5.64
C TRP A 37 -3.78 22.16 5.49
N ALA A 38 -5.09 22.16 5.78
CA ALA A 38 -5.90 23.37 5.73
C ALA A 38 -6.17 23.95 7.13
N ASN A 39 -6.53 25.23 7.16
CA ASN A 39 -7.05 25.85 8.38
C ASN A 39 -8.56 25.59 8.47
N LEU A 40 -9.01 24.91 9.53
CA LEU A 40 -10.43 24.62 9.73
C LEU A 40 -11.29 25.89 9.88
N ALA A 41 -10.71 27.01 10.32
CA ALA A 41 -11.42 28.28 10.45
C ALA A 41 -11.96 28.78 9.10
N ASP A 42 -11.23 28.51 8.01
CA ASP A 42 -11.60 28.91 6.66
C ASP A 42 -12.62 27.94 6.01
N HIS A 43 -12.88 26.80 6.67
CA HIS A 43 -13.69 25.71 6.14
C HIS A 43 -14.72 25.20 7.17
N PRO A 44 -15.76 25.98 7.48
CA PRO A 44 -16.70 25.68 8.56
C PRO A 44 -17.48 24.36 8.37
N ASN A 45 -17.63 23.89 7.13
CA ASN A 45 -18.34 22.66 6.80
C ASN A 45 -17.44 21.42 6.72
N ALA A 46 -16.12 21.54 6.93
CA ALA A 46 -15.19 20.42 6.79
C ALA A 46 -15.50 19.27 7.76
N ILE A 47 -15.75 19.58 9.04
CA ILE A 47 -16.10 18.59 10.07
C ILE A 47 -17.38 17.86 9.68
N ALA A 48 -18.47 18.59 9.40
CA ALA A 48 -19.76 17.98 9.09
C ALA A 48 -19.70 17.05 7.87
N ARG A 49 -19.02 17.49 6.78
CA ARG A 49 -18.87 16.67 5.57
C ARG A 49 -18.04 15.41 5.81
N ALA A 50 -16.93 15.53 6.52
CA ALA A 50 -16.06 14.39 6.81
C ALA A 50 -16.72 13.40 7.78
N THR A 51 -17.41 13.89 8.82
CA THR A 51 -18.21 13.05 9.70
C THR A 51 -19.24 12.27 8.90
N GLN A 52 -20.07 12.95 8.09
CA GLN A 52 -21.07 12.28 7.26
C GLN A 52 -20.44 11.25 6.32
N TYR A 53 -19.31 11.58 5.69
CA TYR A 53 -18.61 10.65 4.80
C TYR A 53 -18.19 9.36 5.52
N TYR A 54 -17.50 9.48 6.65
CA TYR A 54 -16.99 8.32 7.38
C TYR A 54 -18.09 7.54 8.12
N THR A 55 -19.13 8.19 8.63
CA THR A 55 -20.27 7.48 9.22
C THR A 55 -21.05 6.71 8.17
N ASN A 56 -21.24 7.26 6.96
CA ASN A 56 -21.90 6.55 5.87
C ASN A 56 -21.15 5.28 5.43
N GLN A 57 -19.84 5.19 5.68
CA GLN A 57 -19.08 3.96 5.42
C GLN A 57 -19.46 2.82 6.38
N LEU A 58 -19.96 3.13 7.58
CA LEU A 58 -20.46 2.11 8.51
C LEU A 58 -21.72 1.43 7.98
N ASP A 59 -22.60 2.20 7.35
CA ASP A 59 -23.87 1.74 6.76
C ASP A 59 -23.69 1.07 5.39
N ALA A 60 -22.50 1.18 4.78
CA ALA A 60 -22.22 0.56 3.50
C ALA A 60 -22.38 -0.98 3.59
N PRO A 61 -22.95 -1.63 2.55
CA PRO A 61 -23.01 -3.08 2.45
C PRO A 61 -21.64 -3.73 2.66
N ASP A 62 -21.60 -4.83 3.41
CA ASP A 62 -20.33 -5.47 3.80
C ASP A 62 -19.47 -5.89 2.61
N ILE A 63 -20.09 -6.17 1.46
CA ILE A 63 -19.36 -6.47 0.22
C ILE A 63 -18.39 -5.34 -0.17
N ILE A 64 -18.77 -4.08 0.02
CA ILE A 64 -17.91 -2.91 -0.31
C ILE A 64 -16.73 -2.86 0.67
N LYS A 65 -16.95 -3.20 1.94
CA LYS A 65 -15.90 -3.23 2.97
C LYS A 65 -14.86 -4.32 2.72
N TYR A 66 -15.23 -5.41 2.04
CA TYR A 66 -14.31 -6.50 1.70
C TYR A 66 -13.47 -6.25 0.45
N ILE A 67 -13.85 -5.33 -0.44
CA ILE A 67 -13.11 -5.07 -1.68
C ILE A 67 -11.65 -4.63 -1.41
N PRO A 68 -11.37 -3.64 -0.53
CA PRO A 68 -9.99 -3.25 -0.23
C PRO A 68 -9.18 -4.39 0.41
N PHE A 69 -9.83 -5.21 1.24
CA PHE A 69 -9.19 -6.36 1.87
C PHE A 69 -8.83 -7.44 0.85
N ALA A 70 -9.76 -7.78 -0.06
CA ALA A 70 -9.52 -8.73 -1.15
C ALA A 70 -8.37 -8.27 -2.06
N ASN A 71 -8.33 -6.96 -2.37
CA ASN A 71 -7.22 -6.38 -3.11
C ASN A 71 -5.88 -6.55 -2.37
N LEU A 72 -5.85 -6.37 -1.05
CA LEU A 72 -4.64 -6.56 -0.25
C LEU A 72 -4.16 -8.03 -0.27
N MET A 73 -5.08 -8.98 -0.30
CA MET A 73 -4.73 -10.41 -0.43
C MET A 73 -3.97 -10.70 -1.73
N ILE A 74 -4.22 -9.95 -2.80
CA ILE A 74 -3.47 -10.07 -4.06
C ILE A 74 -1.99 -9.69 -3.86
N ALA A 75 -1.72 -8.59 -3.16
CA ALA A 75 -0.35 -8.21 -2.79
C ALA A 75 0.29 -9.27 -1.87
N ALA A 76 -0.45 -9.76 -0.88
CA ALA A 76 0.04 -10.78 0.04
C ALA A 76 0.45 -12.08 -0.68
N VAL A 77 -0.33 -12.52 -1.68
CA VAL A 77 0.01 -13.67 -2.52
C VAL A 77 1.29 -13.40 -3.32
N GLY A 78 1.44 -12.22 -3.92
CA GLY A 78 2.64 -11.84 -4.66
C GLY A 78 3.90 -11.84 -3.78
N LEU A 79 3.81 -11.26 -2.58
CA LEU A 79 4.89 -11.23 -1.59
C LEU A 79 5.25 -12.64 -1.08
N SER A 80 4.24 -13.46 -0.80
CA SER A 80 4.44 -14.84 -0.31
C SER A 80 5.08 -15.72 -1.38
N ALA A 81 4.66 -15.59 -2.64
CA ALA A 81 5.27 -16.30 -3.76
C ALA A 81 6.74 -15.89 -3.97
N GLY A 82 7.07 -14.63 -3.73
CA GLY A 82 8.46 -14.16 -3.70
C GLY A 82 9.26 -14.80 -2.56
N LEU A 83 8.76 -14.72 -1.33
CA LEU A 83 9.40 -15.27 -0.14
C LEU A 83 9.63 -16.79 -0.21
N ALA A 84 8.74 -17.54 -0.86
CA ALA A 84 8.89 -18.99 -1.05
C ALA A 84 10.18 -19.38 -1.81
N ASN A 85 10.74 -18.49 -2.64
CA ASN A 85 12.00 -18.74 -3.33
C ASN A 85 13.25 -18.46 -2.46
N MET A 86 13.08 -17.86 -1.26
CA MET A 86 14.10 -17.64 -0.23
C MET A 86 15.46 -17.06 -0.67
N THR A 87 15.53 -16.33 -1.78
CA THR A 87 16.74 -15.60 -2.16
C THR A 87 16.95 -14.38 -1.27
N ASP A 88 18.19 -13.95 -1.05
CA ASP A 88 18.52 -12.75 -0.25
C ASP A 88 17.72 -11.51 -0.68
N GLY A 89 17.55 -11.30 -1.99
CA GLY A 89 16.72 -10.21 -2.54
C GLY A 89 15.26 -10.31 -2.13
N ASN A 90 14.62 -11.48 -2.30
CA ASN A 90 13.24 -11.70 -1.87
C ASN A 90 13.07 -11.52 -0.35
N ILE A 91 14.01 -12.02 0.47
CA ILE A 91 13.92 -11.85 1.93
C ILE A 91 13.98 -10.37 2.30
N LEU A 92 14.90 -9.61 1.71
CA LEU A 92 15.06 -8.19 1.99
C LEU A 92 13.87 -7.37 1.48
N PHE A 93 13.55 -7.45 0.19
CA PHE A 93 12.57 -6.58 -0.43
C PHE A 93 11.13 -7.04 -0.18
N ASP A 94 10.84 -8.33 -0.33
CA ASP A 94 9.48 -8.85 -0.15
C ASP A 94 9.15 -8.99 1.35
N GLY A 95 10.15 -9.35 2.18
CA GLY A 95 10.00 -9.36 3.64
C GLY A 95 9.75 -7.97 4.23
N ALA A 96 10.55 -6.95 3.85
CA ALA A 96 10.32 -5.57 4.30
C ALA A 96 8.97 -5.04 3.80
N SER A 97 8.57 -5.37 2.57
CA SER A 97 7.25 -5.00 2.04
C SER A 97 6.11 -5.63 2.83
N LEU A 98 6.27 -6.88 3.28
CA LEU A 98 5.29 -7.57 4.11
C LEU A 98 5.17 -6.91 5.49
N VAL A 99 6.28 -6.50 6.09
CA VAL A 99 6.27 -5.72 7.36
C VAL A 99 5.54 -4.39 7.18
N LEU A 100 5.79 -3.65 6.10
CA LEU A 100 5.08 -2.40 5.80
C LEU A 100 3.57 -2.63 5.59
N MET A 101 3.20 -3.74 4.94
CA MET A 101 1.80 -4.12 4.74
C MET A 101 1.11 -4.42 6.08
N LEU A 102 1.75 -5.19 6.95
CA LEU A 102 1.24 -5.49 8.29
C LEU A 102 1.15 -4.24 9.17
N PHE A 103 2.12 -3.33 9.04
CA PHE A 103 2.10 -2.03 9.72
C PHE A 103 0.87 -1.21 9.29
N GLY A 104 0.64 -1.05 7.98
CA GLY A 104 -0.53 -0.34 7.48
C GLY A 104 -1.86 -0.96 7.92
N LEU A 105 -1.97 -2.29 7.87
CA LEU A 105 -3.13 -3.03 8.40
C LEU A 105 -3.36 -2.78 9.89
N SER A 106 -2.28 -2.81 10.67
CA SER A 106 -2.34 -2.59 12.12
C SER A 106 -2.78 -1.17 12.42
N THR A 107 -2.22 -0.17 11.75
CA THR A 107 -2.61 1.24 11.87
C THR A 107 -4.09 1.45 11.51
N TYR A 108 -4.59 0.80 10.46
CA TYR A 108 -6.02 0.87 10.13
C TYR A 108 -6.89 0.26 11.23
N ALA A 109 -6.50 -0.90 11.76
CA ALA A 109 -7.26 -1.59 12.80
C ALA A 109 -7.26 -0.86 14.16
N THR A 110 -6.14 -0.23 14.53
CA THR A 110 -5.95 0.38 15.86
C THR A 110 -6.22 1.88 15.90
N SER A 111 -6.15 2.58 14.77
CA SER A 111 -6.35 4.04 14.71
C SER A 111 -7.59 4.42 13.93
N VAL A 112 -7.75 3.92 12.70
CA VAL A 112 -8.85 4.35 11.81
C VAL A 112 -10.19 3.79 12.29
N LYS A 113 -10.32 2.46 12.42
CA LYS A 113 -11.59 1.84 12.81
C LYS A 113 -12.16 2.37 14.13
N PRO A 114 -11.38 2.49 15.22
CA PRO A 114 -11.90 3.01 16.48
C PRO A 114 -12.30 4.48 16.38
N ALA A 115 -11.56 5.29 15.63
CA ALA A 115 -11.90 6.70 15.43
C ALA A 115 -13.20 6.87 14.62
N ILE A 116 -13.41 6.06 13.57
CA ILE A 116 -14.67 6.05 12.80
C ILE A 116 -15.85 5.64 13.71
N LYS A 117 -15.65 4.67 14.60
CA LYS A 117 -16.68 4.32 15.58
C LYS A 117 -16.96 5.48 16.54
N SER A 118 -15.92 6.12 17.06
CA SER A 118 -16.07 7.25 18.00
C SER A 118 -16.82 8.43 17.39
N ILE A 119 -16.57 8.78 16.12
CA ILE A 119 -17.31 9.87 15.45
C ILE A 119 -18.79 9.54 15.20
N SER A 120 -19.17 8.26 15.22
CA SER A 120 -20.58 7.85 15.08
C SER A 120 -21.36 7.91 16.41
N GLU A 121 -20.66 7.99 17.54
CA GLU A 121 -21.23 7.94 18.89
C GLU A 121 -21.26 9.33 19.57
N THR A 122 -20.43 10.28 19.13
CA THR A 122 -20.32 11.62 19.72
C THR A 122 -20.87 12.71 18.79
N GLU A 123 -21.57 13.69 19.37
CA GLU A 123 -21.97 14.93 18.68
C GLU A 123 -21.08 16.13 19.06
N ILE A 124 -20.12 15.92 19.97
CA ILE A 124 -19.27 16.98 20.49
C ILE A 124 -18.25 17.38 19.41
N LYS A 125 -18.39 18.60 18.87
CA LYS A 125 -17.57 19.11 17.75
C LYS A 125 -16.06 19.01 17.98
N SER A 126 -15.57 19.28 19.20
CA SER A 126 -14.14 19.19 19.51
C SER A 126 -13.61 17.76 19.48
N GLU A 127 -14.42 16.78 19.91
CA GLU A 127 -14.08 15.36 19.85
C GLU A 127 -14.13 14.85 18.41
N LEU A 128 -15.13 15.26 17.64
CA LEU A 128 -15.21 14.98 16.21
C LEU A 128 -13.97 15.46 15.47
N ALA A 129 -13.56 16.72 15.66
CA ALA A 129 -12.37 17.27 15.02
C ALA A 129 -11.09 16.50 15.39
N SER A 130 -10.95 16.11 16.65
CA SER A 130 -9.81 15.31 17.12
C SER A 130 -9.77 13.92 16.48
N ASN A 131 -10.90 13.21 16.46
CA ASN A 131 -10.99 11.88 15.86
C ASN A 131 -10.79 11.91 14.33
N LEU A 132 -11.36 12.90 13.63
CA LEU A 132 -11.15 13.09 12.19
C LEU A 132 -9.69 13.38 11.87
N LYS A 133 -9.01 14.18 12.70
CA LYS A 133 -7.57 14.39 12.56
C LYS A 133 -6.76 13.11 12.76
N ASN A 134 -7.15 12.25 13.70
CA ASN A 134 -6.53 10.94 13.91
C ASN A 134 -6.71 10.01 12.69
N ILE A 135 -7.91 9.99 12.09
CA ILE A 135 -8.18 9.24 10.84
C ILE A 135 -7.27 9.73 9.73
N ALA A 136 -7.23 11.04 9.49
CA ALA A 136 -6.42 11.64 8.44
C ALA A 136 -4.92 11.34 8.60
N ALA A 137 -4.40 11.47 9.83
CA ALA A 137 -3.00 11.15 10.12
C ALA A 137 -2.69 9.66 9.88
N ALA A 138 -3.60 8.76 10.27
CA ALA A 138 -3.44 7.33 10.05
C ALA A 138 -3.46 6.98 8.55
N HIS A 139 -4.39 7.54 7.76
CA HIS A 139 -4.43 7.35 6.31
C HIS A 139 -3.15 7.85 5.62
N PHE A 140 -2.62 8.99 6.06
CA PHE A 140 -1.35 9.51 5.55
C PHE A 140 -0.19 8.54 5.81
N ILE A 141 -0.07 8.01 7.04
CA ILE A 141 0.96 7.03 7.42
C ILE A 141 0.82 5.74 6.60
N ILE A 142 -0.41 5.24 6.41
CA ILE A 142 -0.65 4.04 5.59
C ILE A 142 -0.23 4.29 4.14
N THR A 143 -0.54 5.46 3.58
CA THR A 143 -0.14 5.86 2.22
C THR A 143 1.39 5.91 2.08
N LEU A 144 2.10 6.36 3.10
CA LEU A 144 3.58 6.32 3.13
C LEU A 144 4.11 4.88 3.17
N ALA A 145 3.49 3.99 3.95
CA ALA A 145 3.86 2.58 3.98
C ALA A 145 3.67 1.91 2.60
N ILE A 146 2.56 2.19 1.92
CA ILE A 146 2.29 1.71 0.54
C ILE A 146 3.35 2.25 -0.43
N THR A 147 3.73 3.52 -0.29
CA THR A 147 4.82 4.13 -1.09
C THR A 147 6.15 3.42 -0.86
N GLY A 148 6.45 3.04 0.38
CA GLY A 148 7.60 2.20 0.71
C GLY A 148 7.56 0.86 -0.01
N ILE A 149 6.41 0.17 -0.03
CA ILE A 149 6.23 -1.10 -0.74
C ILE A 149 6.50 -0.91 -2.24
N VAL A 150 5.88 0.08 -2.87
CA VAL A 150 6.07 0.37 -4.30
C VAL A 150 7.56 0.62 -4.62
N GLY A 151 8.22 1.45 -3.81
CA GLY A 151 9.65 1.74 -3.96
C GLY A 151 10.53 0.50 -3.84
N LEU A 152 10.28 -0.35 -2.84
CA LEU A 152 11.00 -1.61 -2.64
C LEU A 152 10.81 -2.56 -3.83
N GLN A 153 9.59 -2.70 -4.34
CA GLN A 153 9.27 -3.62 -5.43
C GLN A 153 9.84 -3.17 -6.78
N ILE A 154 9.79 -1.86 -7.07
CA ILE A 154 10.44 -1.30 -8.26
C ILE A 154 11.96 -1.49 -8.17
N THR A 155 12.55 -1.20 -7.01
CA THR A 155 13.99 -1.38 -6.78
C THR A 155 14.39 -2.83 -6.99
N HIS A 156 13.65 -3.77 -6.39
CA HIS A 156 13.88 -5.19 -6.54
C HIS A 156 13.82 -5.65 -8.01
N TYR A 157 12.80 -5.18 -8.74
CA TYR A 157 12.66 -5.49 -10.17
C TYR A 157 13.86 -4.99 -10.99
N VAL A 158 14.28 -3.74 -10.77
CA VAL A 158 15.41 -3.14 -11.51
C VAL A 158 16.72 -3.87 -11.19
N LEU A 159 16.97 -4.21 -9.93
CA LEU A 159 18.18 -4.94 -9.53
C LEU A 159 18.23 -6.34 -10.14
N ASN A 160 17.13 -7.09 -10.07
CA ASN A 160 17.06 -8.43 -10.67
C ASN A 160 17.25 -8.36 -12.20
N LYS A 161 16.62 -7.39 -12.87
CA LYS A 161 16.79 -7.22 -14.32
C LYS A 161 18.23 -6.90 -14.72
N ARG A 162 18.94 -6.11 -13.92
CA ARG A 162 20.36 -5.80 -14.13
C ARG A 162 21.24 -7.04 -13.95
N ALA A 163 20.97 -7.84 -12.92
CA ALA A 163 21.68 -9.10 -12.68
C ALA A 163 21.48 -10.10 -13.85
N ASP A 164 20.22 -10.30 -14.27
CA ASP A 164 19.90 -11.19 -15.40
C ASP A 164 20.58 -10.74 -16.70
N ASN A 165 20.68 -9.43 -16.95
CA ASN A 165 21.34 -8.88 -18.13
C ASN A 165 22.86 -9.09 -18.09
N ALA A 166 23.49 -8.95 -16.92
CA ALA A 166 24.91 -9.21 -16.73
C ALA A 166 25.25 -10.69 -16.98
N GLU A 167 24.46 -11.61 -16.43
CA GLU A 167 24.62 -13.05 -16.64
C GLU A 167 24.49 -13.44 -18.12
N LYS A 168 23.50 -12.86 -18.83
CA LYS A 168 23.33 -13.06 -20.28
C LYS A 168 24.55 -12.56 -21.07
N ALA A 169 25.12 -11.41 -20.71
CA ALA A 169 26.30 -10.86 -21.38
C ALA A 169 27.54 -11.74 -21.19
N GLU A 170 27.76 -12.24 -19.97
CA GLU A 170 28.86 -13.18 -19.66
C GLU A 170 28.71 -14.50 -20.42
N ALA A 171 27.49 -15.05 -20.49
CA ALA A 171 27.23 -16.27 -21.25
C ALA A 171 27.50 -16.12 -22.75
N VAL A 172 27.15 -14.97 -23.34
CA VAL A 172 27.45 -14.65 -24.75
C VAL A 172 28.95 -14.53 -24.97
N ALA A 173 29.68 -13.82 -24.08
CA ALA A 173 31.12 -13.69 -24.16
C ALA A 173 31.83 -15.06 -24.06
N ALA A 174 31.41 -15.92 -23.13
CA ALA A 174 31.94 -17.27 -22.98
C ALA A 174 31.65 -18.17 -24.20
N ALA A 175 30.46 -18.05 -24.79
CA ALA A 175 30.11 -18.78 -26.01
C ALA A 175 30.92 -18.31 -27.23
N ALA A 176 31.19 -17.00 -27.35
CA ALA A 176 32.04 -16.45 -28.39
C ALA A 176 33.50 -16.93 -28.24
N ALA A 177 34.04 -16.94 -27.02
CA ALA A 177 35.37 -17.45 -26.74
C ALA A 177 35.54 -18.95 -27.08
N LYS A 178 34.50 -19.76 -26.85
CA LYS A 178 34.49 -21.20 -27.23
C LYS A 178 34.44 -21.44 -28.73
N LYS A 179 33.87 -20.53 -29.53
CA LYS A 179 33.83 -20.65 -31.00
C LYS A 179 35.11 -20.20 -31.69
N SER A 180 35.96 -19.46 -30.98
CA SER A 180 37.24 -18.96 -31.49
C SER A 180 38.41 -19.93 -31.25
N LYS A 181 38.14 -21.12 -30.69
CA LYS A 181 39.12 -22.14 -30.33
C LYS A 181 38.78 -23.44 -31.04
#